data_AF-A0A954L814-F1
#
_entry.id   AF-A0A954L814-F1
#
_cell.length_a   1.000
_cell.length_b   1.000
_cell.length_c   1.000
_cell.angle_alpha   90.00
_cell.angle_beta   90.00
_cell.angle_gamma   90.00
#
_symmetry.space_group_name_H-M   'P 1'
#
loop_
_entity.id
_entity.type
_entity.pdbx_description
1 polymer ?
#
loop_
_entity_poly.entity_id
_entity_poly.type
_entity_poly.pdbx_seq_one_letter_code
_entity_poly.pdbx_strand_id
1 'polypeptide(L)'
;MSDRYLEIADLTKAYPNPFGQDVAVVKEFNLILSRGEVLSIIGHSGCGKSTVLTMIAGLNDITSGSVVVDGREVVGAGPDRAVVFQSPCLLPWMTSFENVMLGVKRVYPHGTKDERRRICEYYLNVVGLADSMHKYPKEMSGGMQQRVGIARAIALKPRVLLLDEPFGRLDSLTRMDLQDVILEILDQQRITTVVITHDVDEAIYMSDRVCMMTNGPEATVGQILEIPFERPRVRDNVLEHPHYYDFRACLLSFLEKQEHDKVSHIREFEEKQLADRQRMCQHSGELLEV
;
A
#
# COMPACT_ATOMS: atom_id res chain seq x y z
N MET A 1 2.32 25.41 -13.26
CA MET A 1 2.99 25.03 -11.99
C MET A 1 2.95 23.53 -11.94
N SER A 2 4.08 22.86 -11.71
CA SER A 2 4.19 21.40 -11.91
C SER A 2 3.22 20.66 -11.00
N ASP A 3 2.31 19.87 -11.57
CA ASP A 3 1.30 19.04 -10.89
C ASP A 3 1.91 17.80 -10.20
N ARG A 4 3.23 17.81 -9.99
CA ARG A 4 4.02 16.66 -9.51
C ARG A 4 4.34 16.85 -8.03
N TYR A 5 3.59 16.17 -7.17
CA TYR A 5 3.78 16.25 -5.72
C TYR A 5 4.53 15.03 -5.16
N LEU A 6 4.15 13.83 -5.60
CA LEU A 6 4.93 12.60 -5.39
C LEU A 6 5.35 12.09 -6.76
N GLU A 7 6.65 12.02 -7.00
CA GLU A 7 7.25 11.55 -8.25
C GLU A 7 8.12 10.33 -7.96
N ILE A 8 7.86 9.26 -8.69
CA ILE A 8 8.61 8.02 -8.66
C ILE A 8 9.18 7.84 -10.06
N ALA A 9 10.51 7.88 -10.17
CA ALA A 9 11.22 7.82 -11.45
C ALA A 9 12.13 6.60 -11.49
N ASP A 10 11.89 5.72 -12.46
CA ASP A 10 12.67 4.51 -12.76
C ASP A 10 12.96 3.63 -11.54
N LEU A 11 12.00 3.57 -10.60
CA LEU A 11 12.20 2.94 -9.31
C LEU A 11 12.39 1.43 -9.46
N THR A 12 13.54 0.95 -9.01
CA THR A 12 13.92 -0.46 -9.13
C THR A 12 14.37 -0.99 -7.78
N LYS A 13 13.92 -2.20 -7.45
CA LYS A 13 14.36 -2.96 -6.28
C LYS A 13 14.76 -4.36 -6.67
N ALA A 14 16.04 -4.66 -6.50
CA ALA A 14 16.59 -6.00 -6.58
C ALA A 14 17.00 -6.49 -5.18
N TYR A 15 16.77 -7.78 -4.92
CA TYR A 15 17.22 -8.44 -3.71
C TYR A 15 18.36 -9.41 -4.05
N PRO A 16 19.40 -9.48 -3.19
CA PRO A 16 20.51 -10.38 -3.41
C PRO A 16 20.04 -11.83 -3.33
N ASN A 17 20.45 -12.63 -4.30
CA ASN A 17 20.19 -14.07 -4.34
C ASN A 17 21.47 -14.83 -3.95
N PRO A 18 21.50 -15.57 -2.83
CA PRO A 18 22.68 -16.32 -2.41
C PRO A 18 23.16 -17.37 -3.44
N PHE A 19 22.28 -17.79 -4.35
CA PHE A 19 22.53 -18.89 -5.28
C PHE A 19 22.60 -18.44 -6.75
N GLY A 20 22.63 -17.13 -7.04
CA GLY A 20 22.61 -16.66 -8.43
C GLY A 20 22.61 -15.14 -8.57
N GLN A 21 22.04 -14.65 -9.68
CA GLN A 21 21.88 -13.21 -9.92
C GLN A 21 20.79 -12.63 -9.02
N ASP A 22 20.95 -11.35 -8.66
CA ASP A 22 19.96 -10.58 -7.92
C ASP A 22 18.60 -10.64 -8.60
N VAL A 23 17.54 -10.78 -7.80
CA VAL A 23 16.17 -10.87 -8.30
C VAL A 23 15.53 -9.49 -8.18
N ALA A 24 15.31 -8.84 -9.32
CA ALA A 24 14.50 -7.63 -9.40
C ALA A 24 13.03 -7.97 -9.10
N VAL A 25 12.49 -7.44 -8.00
CA VAL A 25 11.08 -7.58 -7.64
C VAL A 25 10.26 -6.50 -8.32
N VAL A 26 10.81 -5.28 -8.38
CA VAL A 26 10.22 -4.12 -9.06
C VAL A 26 11.27 -3.53 -9.99
N LYS A 27 10.89 -3.14 -11.21
CA LYS A 27 11.81 -2.61 -12.21
C LYS A 27 11.20 -1.41 -12.91
N GLU A 28 11.96 -0.32 -13.06
CA GLU A 28 11.56 0.87 -13.83
C GLU A 28 10.14 1.37 -13.50
N PHE A 29 9.76 1.32 -12.23
CA PHE A 29 8.42 1.71 -11.80
C PHE A 29 8.31 3.23 -11.81
N ASN A 30 7.39 3.73 -12.62
CA ASN A 30 7.23 5.17 -12.90
C ASN A 30 5.81 5.62 -12.54
N LEU A 31 5.70 6.62 -11.67
CA LEU A 31 4.40 7.07 -11.17
C LEU A 31 4.46 8.51 -10.68
N ILE A 32 3.42 9.28 -10.98
CA ILE A 32 3.30 10.69 -10.60
C ILE A 32 1.91 10.91 -9.98
N LEU A 33 1.89 11.52 -8.79
CA LEU A 33 0.67 11.97 -8.12
C LEU A 33 0.70 13.48 -7.89
N SER A 34 -0.49 14.06 -8.02
CA SER A 34 -0.81 15.44 -7.68
C SER A 34 -1.03 15.58 -6.17
N ARG A 35 -0.96 16.82 -5.65
CA ARG A 35 -1.18 17.08 -4.22
C ARG A 35 -2.63 16.78 -3.84
N GLY A 36 -2.83 15.95 -2.81
CA GLY A 36 -4.15 15.56 -2.33
C GLY A 36 -4.82 14.44 -3.15
N GLU A 37 -4.15 13.93 -4.18
CA GLU A 37 -4.59 12.77 -4.95
C GLU A 37 -4.59 11.51 -4.09
N VAL A 38 -5.59 10.65 -4.26
CA VAL A 38 -5.62 9.30 -3.69
C VAL A 38 -5.44 8.30 -4.83
N LEU A 39 -4.36 7.55 -4.78
CA LEU A 39 -4.05 6.49 -5.75
C LEU A 39 -4.16 5.13 -5.06
N SER A 40 -4.92 4.20 -5.63
CA SER A 40 -4.81 2.80 -5.24
C SER A 40 -3.84 2.05 -6.14
N ILE A 41 -3.03 1.19 -5.55
CA ILE A 41 -2.18 0.22 -6.24
C ILE A 41 -2.78 -1.16 -6.04
N ILE A 42 -3.15 -1.81 -7.14
CA ILE A 42 -3.65 -3.18 -7.15
C ILE A 42 -2.73 -4.08 -7.99
N GLY A 43 -2.80 -5.38 -7.74
CA GLY A 43 -1.98 -6.37 -8.44
C GLY A 43 -1.96 -7.68 -7.66
N HIS A 44 -1.46 -8.75 -8.28
CA HIS A 44 -1.44 -10.07 -7.66
C HIS A 44 -0.56 -10.12 -6.39
N SER A 45 -0.79 -11.11 -5.52
CA SER A 45 0.04 -11.30 -4.33
C SER A 45 1.49 -11.56 -4.71
N GLY A 46 2.42 -10.86 -4.06
CA GLY A 46 3.87 -11.00 -4.30
C GLY A 46 4.44 -10.21 -5.48
N CYS A 47 3.67 -9.37 -6.19
CA CYS A 47 4.23 -8.53 -7.26
C CYS A 47 5.05 -7.32 -6.78
N GLY A 48 5.23 -7.13 -5.47
CA GLY A 48 6.07 -6.04 -4.94
C GLY A 48 5.34 -4.74 -4.58
N LYS A 49 4.00 -4.74 -4.46
CA LYS A 49 3.23 -3.56 -4.00
C LYS A 49 3.78 -2.98 -2.69
N SER A 50 3.87 -3.80 -1.64
CA SER A 50 4.42 -3.38 -0.34
C SER A 50 5.89 -2.96 -0.43
N THR A 51 6.64 -3.52 -1.38
CA THR A 51 8.03 -3.10 -1.67
C THR A 51 8.06 -1.67 -2.23
N VAL A 52 7.18 -1.34 -3.18
CA VAL A 52 7.03 0.03 -3.69
C VAL A 52 6.65 0.99 -2.56
N LEU A 53 5.65 0.63 -1.75
CA LEU A 53 5.19 1.47 -0.65
C LEU A 53 6.27 1.73 0.41
N THR A 54 7.04 0.71 0.78
CA THR A 54 8.14 0.87 1.75
C THR A 54 9.32 1.68 1.20
N MET A 55 9.59 1.63 -0.10
CA MET A 55 10.54 2.53 -0.76
C MET A 55 10.05 3.98 -0.75
N ILE A 56 8.77 4.22 -1.05
CA ILE A 56 8.19 5.58 -0.96
C ILE A 56 8.31 6.13 0.46
N ALA A 57 8.09 5.29 1.47
CA ALA A 57 8.24 5.67 2.87
C ALA A 57 9.70 6.01 3.27
N GLY A 58 10.68 5.53 2.50
CA GLY A 58 12.10 5.57 2.87
C GLY A 58 12.48 4.54 3.94
N LEU A 59 11.72 3.43 4.03
CA LEU A 59 11.99 2.33 4.97
C LEU A 59 12.76 1.18 4.33
N ASN A 60 12.79 1.12 3.00
CA ASN A 60 13.52 0.13 2.23
C ASN A 60 14.41 0.85 1.23
N ASP A 61 15.68 0.46 1.15
CA ASP A 61 16.63 1.09 0.24
C ASP A 61 16.23 0.87 -1.22
N ILE A 62 16.55 1.84 -2.06
CA ILE A 62 16.29 1.80 -3.50
C ILE A 62 17.54 1.28 -4.22
N THR A 63 17.38 0.32 -5.14
CA THR A 63 18.52 -0.20 -5.93
C THR A 63 18.92 0.80 -7.02
N SER A 64 17.93 1.34 -7.74
CA SER A 64 18.12 2.45 -8.69
C SER A 64 16.81 3.23 -8.89
N GLY A 65 16.92 4.43 -9.45
CA GLY A 65 15.81 5.39 -9.56
C GLY A 65 15.74 6.31 -8.35
N SER A 66 14.63 7.05 -8.22
CA SER A 66 14.43 8.00 -7.13
C SER A 66 12.95 8.17 -6.77
N VAL A 67 12.71 8.63 -5.54
CA VAL A 67 11.40 9.08 -5.08
C VAL A 67 11.53 10.51 -4.60
N VAL A 68 10.68 11.41 -5.10
CA VAL A 68 10.67 12.83 -4.75
C VAL A 68 9.30 13.20 -4.18
N VAL A 69 9.27 13.84 -3.02
CA VAL A 69 8.05 14.32 -2.35
C VAL A 69 8.17 15.83 -2.12
N ASP A 70 7.25 16.61 -2.66
CA ASP A 70 7.21 18.08 -2.53
C ASP A 70 8.57 18.72 -2.89
N GLY A 71 9.16 18.25 -4.00
CA GLY A 71 10.45 18.70 -4.51
C GLY A 71 11.68 18.25 -3.71
N ARG A 72 11.53 17.30 -2.77
CA ARG A 72 12.62 16.76 -1.96
C ARG A 72 12.77 15.26 -2.17
N GLU A 73 13.98 14.83 -2.49
CA GLU A 73 14.30 13.41 -2.63
C GLU A 73 14.19 12.67 -1.29
N VAL A 74 13.62 11.47 -1.32
CA VAL A 74 13.46 10.59 -0.16
C VAL A 74 14.74 9.80 0.03
N VAL A 75 15.54 10.20 1.02
CA VAL A 75 16.78 9.52 1.41
C VAL A 75 16.60 8.57 2.62
N GLY A 76 15.42 8.57 3.25
CA GLY A 76 15.12 7.75 4.43
C GLY A 76 13.77 8.07 5.04
N ALA A 77 13.43 7.42 6.14
CA ALA A 77 12.14 7.60 6.79
C ALA A 77 12.00 8.95 7.52
N GLY A 78 10.81 9.56 7.46
CA GLY A 78 10.53 10.87 8.06
C GLY A 78 9.07 11.00 8.48
N PRO A 79 8.74 11.90 9.43
CA PRO A 79 7.37 12.09 9.93
C PRO A 79 6.43 12.71 8.90
N ASP A 80 6.97 13.25 7.80
CA ASP A 80 6.23 13.76 6.65
C ASP A 80 5.62 12.66 5.79
N ARG A 81 6.02 11.39 5.99
CA ARG A 81 5.41 10.21 5.35
C ARG A 81 4.95 9.24 6.44
N ALA A 82 3.65 9.03 6.56
CA ALA A 82 3.12 8.08 7.53
C ALA A 82 2.73 6.77 6.84
N VAL A 83 3.06 5.64 7.47
CA VAL A 83 2.75 4.29 6.96
C VAL A 83 1.81 3.57 7.91
N VAL A 84 0.77 2.95 7.35
CA VAL A 84 -0.07 1.96 8.02
C VAL A 84 0.14 0.63 7.35
N PHE A 85 0.71 -0.33 8.08
CA PHE A 85 0.93 -1.68 7.58
C PHE A 85 -0.30 -2.57 7.75
N GLN A 86 -0.38 -3.63 6.94
CA GLN A 86 -1.40 -4.68 7.04
C GLN A 86 -1.40 -5.37 8.42
N SER A 87 -0.20 -5.52 9.02
CA SER A 87 -0.04 -5.95 10.40
C SER A 87 0.20 -4.75 11.30
N PRO A 88 -0.67 -4.45 12.29
CA PRO A 88 -0.50 -3.34 13.21
C PRO A 88 0.81 -3.44 13.99
N CYS A 89 1.76 -2.57 13.69
CA CYS A 89 3.00 -2.42 14.45
C CYS A 89 2.76 -1.45 15.63
N LEU A 90 1.86 -1.79 16.55
CA LEU A 90 1.65 -1.04 17.79
C LEU A 90 2.71 -1.42 18.82
N LEU A 91 3.09 -0.49 19.68
CA LEU A 91 3.97 -0.76 20.81
C LEU A 91 3.19 -1.50 21.90
N PRO A 92 3.51 -2.77 22.21
CA PRO A 92 2.65 -3.63 23.03
C PRO A 92 2.59 -3.22 24.51
N TRP A 93 3.57 -2.43 24.97
CA TRP A 93 3.65 -1.88 26.32
C TRP A 93 3.04 -0.48 26.45
N MET A 94 2.44 0.06 25.38
CA MET A 94 1.76 1.35 25.38
C MET A 94 0.27 1.16 25.09
N THR A 95 -0.59 1.95 25.73
CA THR A 95 -2.02 2.03 25.42
C THR A 95 -2.27 2.61 24.02
N SER A 96 -3.50 2.50 23.50
CA SER A 96 -3.91 3.12 22.23
C SER A 96 -3.61 4.62 22.20
N PHE A 97 -3.93 5.35 23.28
CA PHE A 97 -3.64 6.76 23.45
C PHE A 97 -2.15 7.04 23.40
N GLU A 98 -1.34 6.26 24.12
CA GLU A 98 0.12 6.44 24.15
C GLU A 98 0.78 6.16 22.80
N ASN A 99 0.27 5.15 22.06
CA ASN A 99 0.72 4.85 20.70
C ASN A 99 0.53 6.04 19.75
N VAL A 100 -0.62 6.73 19.82
CA VAL A 100 -0.89 7.94 19.02
C VAL A 100 -0.06 9.13 19.53
N MET A 101 -0.03 9.33 20.86
CA MET A 101 0.69 10.41 21.52
C MET A 101 2.18 10.42 21.22
N LEU A 102 2.81 9.26 21.02
CA LEU A 102 4.22 9.17 20.67
C LEU A 102 4.55 9.96 19.39
N GLY A 103 3.72 9.79 18.35
CA GLY A 103 3.86 10.51 17.09
C GLY A 103 3.57 12.00 17.25
N VAL A 104 2.45 12.31 17.91
CA VAL A 104 1.98 13.70 18.14
C VAL A 104 3.04 14.54 18.89
N LYS A 105 3.71 13.97 19.91
CA LYS A 105 4.80 14.68 20.62
C LYS A 105 5.95 15.10 19.70
N ARG A 106 6.25 14.31 18.66
CA ARG A 106 7.34 14.58 17.71
C ARG A 106 6.98 15.67 16.72
N VAL A 107 5.74 15.68 16.21
CA VAL A 107 5.30 16.67 15.20
C VAL A 107 4.78 17.97 15.81
N TYR A 108 4.36 17.98 17.07
CA TYR A 108 3.93 19.18 17.80
C TYR A 108 4.88 19.51 18.98
N PRO A 109 6.17 19.79 18.76
CA PRO A 109 7.16 19.98 19.83
C PRO A 109 6.88 21.20 20.72
N HIS A 110 6.18 22.20 20.19
CA HIS A 110 5.80 23.42 20.92
C HIS A 110 4.35 23.38 21.47
N GLY A 111 3.58 22.35 21.13
CA GLY A 111 2.20 22.23 21.60
C GLY A 111 2.12 21.92 23.10
N THR A 112 1.12 22.47 23.78
CA THR A 112 0.87 22.22 25.19
C THR A 112 0.49 20.75 25.43
N LYS A 113 0.58 20.30 26.69
CA LYS A 113 0.17 18.94 27.06
C LYS A 113 -1.31 18.69 26.72
N ASP A 114 -2.17 19.68 26.95
CA ASP A 114 -3.59 19.59 26.65
C ASP A 114 -3.90 19.61 25.16
N GLU A 115 -3.19 20.40 24.36
CA GLU A 115 -3.32 20.39 22.89
C GLU A 115 -3.00 19.02 22.31
N ARG A 116 -1.85 18.44 22.70
CA ARG A 116 -1.46 17.10 22.24
C ARG A 116 -2.47 16.04 22.67
N ARG A 117 -2.99 16.14 23.89
CA ARG A 117 -4.02 15.23 24.41
C ARG A 117 -5.30 15.31 23.57
N ARG A 118 -5.79 16.52 23.29
CA ARG A 118 -6.99 16.74 22.46
C ARG A 118 -6.82 16.19 21.06
N ILE A 119 -5.64 16.33 20.45
CA ILE A 119 -5.33 15.74 19.13
C ILE A 119 -5.47 14.22 19.19
N CYS A 120 -4.86 13.56 20.18
CA CYS A 120 -4.95 12.11 20.32
C CYS A 120 -6.38 11.63 20.58
N GLU A 121 -7.11 12.30 21.47
CA GLU A 121 -8.52 12.01 21.78
C GLU A 121 -9.40 12.18 20.54
N TYR A 122 -9.20 13.25 19.78
CA TYR A 122 -9.92 13.50 18.54
C TYR A 122 -9.75 12.35 17.54
N TYR A 123 -8.51 12.03 17.16
CA TYR A 123 -8.29 11.00 16.13
C TYR A 123 -8.67 9.59 16.59
N LEU A 124 -8.55 9.26 17.88
CA LEU A 124 -9.06 8.00 18.42
C LEU A 124 -10.59 7.95 18.44
N ASN A 125 -11.26 9.08 18.70
CA ASN A 125 -12.71 9.15 18.61
C ASN A 125 -13.19 9.01 17.16
N VAL A 126 -12.54 9.69 16.22
CA VAL A 126 -12.87 9.64 14.78
C VAL A 126 -12.82 8.20 14.23
N VAL A 127 -11.86 7.38 14.66
CA VAL A 127 -11.81 5.95 14.27
C VAL A 127 -12.69 5.04 15.13
N GLY A 128 -13.59 5.58 15.95
CA GLY A 128 -14.53 4.82 16.78
C GLY A 128 -13.88 4.07 17.94
N LEU A 129 -12.82 4.62 18.55
CA LEU A 129 -12.08 4.02 19.68
C LEU A 129 -12.16 4.85 20.97
N ALA A 130 -13.19 5.70 21.11
CA ALA A 130 -13.36 6.55 22.28
C ALA A 130 -13.32 5.78 23.61
N ASP A 131 -14.02 4.64 23.69
CA ASP A 131 -14.10 3.83 24.92
C ASP A 131 -12.91 2.86 25.09
N SER A 132 -11.95 2.87 24.16
CA SER A 132 -10.80 1.94 24.14
C SER A 132 -9.45 2.65 24.06
N MET A 133 -9.41 3.96 24.32
CA MET A 133 -8.19 4.76 24.28
C MET A 133 -7.12 4.28 25.29
N HIS A 134 -7.53 3.70 26.41
CA HIS A 134 -6.63 3.26 27.47
C HIS A 134 -6.34 1.75 27.46
N LYS A 135 -6.82 1.02 26.45
CA LYS A 135 -6.51 -0.41 26.29
C LYS A 135 -5.12 -0.59 25.69
N TYR A 136 -4.44 -1.65 26.10
CA TYR A 136 -3.21 -2.14 25.49
C TYR A 136 -3.52 -2.99 24.25
N PRO A 137 -2.59 -3.11 23.28
CA PRO A 137 -2.79 -3.92 22.06
C PRO A 137 -3.28 -5.35 22.33
N LYS A 138 -2.76 -6.00 23.37
CA LYS A 138 -3.16 -7.36 23.77
C LYS A 138 -4.63 -7.49 24.21
N GLU A 139 -5.29 -6.39 24.55
CA GLU A 139 -6.69 -6.34 25.01
C GLU A 139 -7.66 -5.98 23.88
N MET A 140 -7.15 -5.80 22.66
CA MET A 140 -7.90 -5.31 21.51
C MET A 140 -7.96 -6.34 20.39
N SER A 141 -9.07 -6.35 19.64
CA SER A 141 -9.18 -7.15 18.42
C SER A 141 -8.20 -6.63 17.34
N GLY A 142 -7.89 -7.46 16.35
CA GLY A 142 -7.03 -7.05 15.22
C GLY A 142 -7.56 -5.81 14.50
N GLY A 143 -8.88 -5.70 14.32
CA GLY A 143 -9.52 -4.53 13.72
C GLY A 143 -9.43 -3.27 14.59
N MET A 144 -9.51 -3.39 15.92
CA MET A 144 -9.25 -2.25 16.82
C MET A 144 -7.79 -1.80 16.74
N GLN A 145 -6.85 -2.74 16.73
CA GLN A 145 -5.42 -2.42 16.60
C GLN A 145 -5.11 -1.72 15.27
N GLN A 146 -5.75 -2.15 14.17
CA GLN A 146 -5.64 -1.52 12.86
C GLN A 146 -6.12 -0.06 12.90
N ARG A 147 -7.28 0.19 13.51
CA ARG A 147 -7.84 1.53 13.71
C ARG A 147 -6.92 2.45 14.53
N VAL A 148 -6.26 1.93 15.57
CA VAL A 148 -5.22 2.69 16.30
C VAL A 148 -4.04 3.03 15.38
N GLY A 149 -3.61 2.09 14.53
CA GLY A 149 -2.56 2.32 13.54
C GLY A 149 -2.88 3.46 12.57
N ILE A 150 -4.12 3.48 12.08
CA ILE A 150 -4.66 4.55 11.21
C ILE A 150 -4.70 5.89 11.96
N ALA A 151 -5.29 5.94 13.16
CA ALA A 151 -5.33 7.15 13.97
C ALA A 151 -3.93 7.70 14.25
N ARG A 152 -2.97 6.82 14.56
CA ARG A 152 -1.56 7.19 14.78
C ARG A 152 -0.94 7.82 13.53
N ALA A 153 -1.21 7.27 12.35
CA ALA A 153 -0.65 7.78 11.09
C ALA A 153 -1.26 9.15 10.71
N ILE A 154 -2.58 9.28 10.78
CA ILE A 154 -3.29 10.52 10.40
C ILE A 154 -3.02 11.65 11.41
N ALA A 155 -2.85 11.34 12.69
CA ALA A 155 -2.52 12.34 13.72
C ALA A 155 -1.19 13.07 13.49
N LEU A 156 -0.29 12.51 12.66
CA LEU A 156 0.95 13.16 12.27
C LEU A 156 0.75 14.30 11.26
N LYS A 157 -0.42 14.38 10.61
CA LYS A 157 -0.68 15.25 9.44
C LYS A 157 0.43 15.13 8.38
N PRO A 158 0.68 13.91 7.87
CA PRO A 158 1.77 13.69 6.94
C PRO A 158 1.51 14.40 5.60
N ARG A 159 2.58 14.64 4.85
CA ARG A 159 2.52 15.08 3.45
C ARG A 159 2.02 13.96 2.54
N VAL A 160 2.43 12.73 2.83
CA VAL A 160 2.00 11.52 2.12
C VAL A 160 1.56 10.46 3.13
N LEU A 161 0.34 9.95 2.97
CA LEU A 161 -0.18 8.81 3.72
C LEU A 161 -0.05 7.54 2.87
N LEU A 162 0.55 6.51 3.44
CA LEU A 162 0.81 5.24 2.77
C LEU A 162 0.07 4.15 3.53
N LEU A 163 -0.88 3.50 2.88
CA LEU A 163 -1.73 2.48 3.48
C LEU A 163 -1.49 1.13 2.79
N ASP A 164 -1.06 0.12 3.53
CA ASP A 164 -0.85 -1.25 3.02
C ASP A 164 -1.95 -2.17 3.55
N GLU A 165 -2.93 -2.48 2.71
CA GLU A 165 -4.16 -3.23 3.06
C GLU A 165 -4.80 -2.79 4.38
N PRO A 166 -5.09 -1.49 4.56
CA PRO A 166 -5.47 -0.92 5.84
C PRO A 166 -6.79 -1.46 6.39
N PHE A 167 -7.67 -2.04 5.57
CA PHE A 167 -9.01 -2.47 5.97
C PHE A 167 -9.22 -4.00 5.98
N GLY A 168 -8.22 -4.80 5.59
CA GLY A 168 -8.36 -6.25 5.41
C GLY A 168 -8.69 -7.04 6.70
N ARG A 169 -8.55 -6.42 7.88
CA ARG A 169 -8.85 -7.03 9.19
C ARG A 169 -10.18 -6.57 9.81
N LEU A 170 -10.98 -5.82 9.07
CA LEU A 170 -12.23 -5.25 9.55
C LEU A 170 -13.43 -6.03 8.98
N ASP A 171 -14.49 -6.13 9.77
CA ASP A 171 -15.78 -6.56 9.25
C ASP A 171 -16.33 -5.52 8.25
N SER A 172 -17.26 -5.96 7.40
CA SER A 172 -17.73 -5.14 6.28
C SER A 172 -18.33 -3.80 6.68
N LEU A 173 -19.12 -3.74 7.76
CA LEU A 173 -19.75 -2.49 8.20
C LEU A 173 -18.72 -1.54 8.78
N THR A 174 -17.89 -2.01 9.73
CA THR A 174 -16.81 -1.19 10.31
C THR A 174 -15.84 -0.69 9.25
N ARG A 175 -15.57 -1.49 8.22
CA ARG A 175 -14.74 -1.10 7.07
C ARG A 175 -15.38 0.04 6.28
N MET A 176 -16.66 -0.05 5.95
CA MET A 176 -17.37 1.00 5.21
C MET A 176 -17.33 2.33 5.98
N ASP A 177 -17.71 2.30 7.27
CA ASP A 177 -17.71 3.50 8.12
C ASP A 177 -16.32 4.13 8.21
N LEU A 178 -15.27 3.29 8.37
CA LEU A 178 -13.90 3.79 8.48
C LEU A 178 -13.36 4.35 7.15
N GLN A 179 -13.72 3.75 6.02
CA GLN A 179 -13.36 4.28 4.70
C GLN A 179 -13.94 5.68 4.51
N ASP A 180 -15.22 5.87 4.85
CA ASP A 180 -15.92 7.15 4.68
C ASP A 180 -15.28 8.24 5.57
N VAL A 181 -15.01 7.90 6.83
CA VAL A 181 -14.31 8.78 7.77
C VAL A 181 -12.90 9.15 7.28
N ILE A 182 -12.15 8.19 6.75
CA ILE A 182 -10.79 8.48 6.24
C ILE A 182 -10.88 9.40 5.02
N LEU A 183 -11.77 9.12 4.07
CA LEU A 183 -11.95 9.97 2.88
C LEU A 183 -12.28 11.41 3.27
N GLU A 184 -13.16 11.61 4.25
CA GLU A 184 -13.47 12.94 4.76
C GLU A 184 -12.22 13.68 5.27
N ILE A 185 -11.37 12.99 6.05
CA ILE A 185 -10.12 13.58 6.56
C ILE A 185 -9.15 13.90 5.42
N LEU A 186 -9.00 12.99 4.45
CA LEU A 186 -8.10 13.17 3.32
C LEU A 186 -8.52 14.37 2.46
N ASP A 187 -9.82 14.56 2.25
CA ASP A 187 -10.36 15.71 1.52
C ASP A 187 -10.19 17.03 2.28
N GLN A 188 -10.50 17.04 3.58
CA GLN A 188 -10.34 18.23 4.42
C GLN A 188 -8.88 18.67 4.54
N GLN A 189 -7.95 17.72 4.63
CA GLN A 189 -6.52 17.99 4.87
C GLN A 189 -5.68 17.99 3.58
N ARG A 190 -6.28 17.61 2.44
CA ARG A 190 -5.60 17.47 1.14
C ARG A 190 -4.32 16.63 1.24
N ILE A 191 -4.41 15.51 1.95
CA ILE A 191 -3.28 14.59 2.14
C ILE A 191 -3.16 13.69 0.91
N THR A 192 -2.02 13.75 0.22
CA THR A 192 -1.71 12.82 -0.88
C THR A 192 -1.59 11.40 -0.32
N THR A 193 -2.28 10.44 -0.92
CA THR A 193 -2.42 9.10 -0.34
C THR A 193 -2.16 8.01 -1.37
N VAL A 194 -1.39 7.00 -0.99
CA VAL A 194 -1.24 5.75 -1.74
C VAL A 194 -1.83 4.62 -0.91
N VAL A 195 -2.80 3.91 -1.47
CA VAL A 195 -3.44 2.76 -0.84
C VAL A 195 -3.08 1.51 -1.61
N ILE A 196 -2.60 0.47 -0.95
CA ILE A 196 -2.49 -0.86 -1.52
C ILE A 196 -3.70 -1.65 -1.06
N THR A 197 -4.39 -2.27 -2.02
CA THR A 197 -5.51 -3.14 -1.73
C THR A 197 -5.59 -4.28 -2.73
N HIS A 198 -6.22 -5.37 -2.31
CA HIS A 198 -6.64 -6.47 -3.18
C HIS A 198 -8.14 -6.41 -3.47
N ASP A 199 -8.88 -5.50 -2.83
CA ASP A 199 -10.32 -5.32 -3.02
C ASP A 199 -10.57 -4.28 -4.13
N VAL A 200 -11.18 -4.72 -5.22
CA VAL A 200 -11.46 -3.88 -6.39
C VAL A 200 -12.50 -2.81 -6.06
N ASP A 201 -13.51 -3.16 -5.26
CA ASP A 201 -14.58 -2.23 -4.88
C ASP A 201 -14.02 -1.14 -3.96
N GLU A 202 -13.06 -1.47 -3.09
CA GLU A 202 -12.30 -0.50 -2.30
C GLU A 202 -11.45 0.45 -3.16
N ALA A 203 -10.71 -0.10 -4.14
CA ALA A 203 -9.87 0.70 -5.02
C ALA A 203 -10.69 1.72 -5.81
N ILE A 204 -11.84 1.30 -6.35
CA ILE A 204 -12.79 2.16 -7.06
C ILE A 204 -13.37 3.22 -6.12
N TYR A 205 -13.79 2.82 -4.91
CA TYR A 205 -14.44 3.73 -3.97
C TYR A 205 -13.51 4.80 -3.42
N MET A 206 -12.25 4.48 -3.13
CA MET A 206 -11.36 5.41 -2.43
C MET A 206 -10.50 6.31 -3.31
N SER A 207 -10.25 5.92 -4.57
CA SER A 207 -9.13 6.47 -5.34
C SER A 207 -9.57 7.30 -6.54
N ASP A 208 -8.85 8.39 -6.83
CA ASP A 208 -8.99 9.13 -8.10
C ASP A 208 -8.41 8.34 -9.26
N ARG A 209 -7.36 7.56 -8.99
CA ARG A 209 -6.68 6.72 -9.96
C ARG A 209 -6.36 5.37 -9.36
N VAL A 210 -6.38 4.34 -10.19
CA VAL A 210 -5.98 2.99 -9.82
C VAL A 210 -4.81 2.56 -10.71
N CYS A 211 -3.65 2.35 -10.09
CA CYS A 211 -2.45 1.80 -10.71
C CYS A 211 -2.47 0.28 -10.60
N MET A 212 -2.55 -0.40 -11.73
CA MET A 212 -2.48 -1.85 -11.85
C MET A 212 -1.04 -2.28 -12.12
N MET A 213 -0.45 -3.01 -11.17
CA MET A 213 0.89 -3.57 -11.30
C MET A 213 0.88 -4.89 -12.06
N THR A 214 1.88 -5.09 -12.93
CA THR A 214 2.13 -6.40 -13.55
C THR A 214 2.62 -7.41 -12.51
N ASN A 215 2.65 -8.68 -12.87
CA ASN A 215 3.25 -9.71 -12.02
C ASN A 215 4.76 -9.55 -11.86
N GLY A 216 5.25 -9.97 -10.70
CA GLY A 216 6.69 -10.15 -10.47
C GLY A 216 7.18 -11.53 -10.95
N PRO A 217 8.50 -11.73 -11.06
CA PRO A 217 9.57 -10.74 -10.86
C PRO A 217 9.59 -9.67 -11.97
N GLU A 218 10.31 -8.56 -11.74
CA GLU A 218 10.36 -7.37 -12.61
C GLU A 218 9.02 -6.64 -12.77
N ALA A 219 8.22 -6.56 -11.71
CA ALA A 219 6.92 -5.89 -11.77
C ALA A 219 7.07 -4.40 -12.09
N THR A 220 6.19 -3.91 -12.97
CA THR A 220 6.15 -2.53 -13.45
C THR A 220 4.71 -2.00 -13.37
N VAL A 221 4.50 -0.74 -13.77
CA VAL A 221 3.16 -0.20 -13.98
C VAL A 221 2.59 -0.78 -15.26
N GLY A 222 1.54 -1.59 -15.16
CA GLY A 222 0.87 -2.18 -16.32
C GLY A 222 -0.16 -1.24 -16.93
N GLN A 223 -1.11 -0.76 -16.12
CA GLN A 223 -2.16 0.15 -16.57
C GLN A 223 -2.54 1.11 -15.44
N ILE A 224 -2.90 2.34 -15.79
CA ILE A 224 -3.49 3.29 -14.84
C ILE A 224 -4.90 3.62 -15.33
N LEU A 225 -5.88 3.46 -14.44
CA LEU A 225 -7.28 3.78 -14.69
C LEU A 225 -7.65 5.03 -13.91
N GLU A 226 -8.23 6.02 -14.58
CA GLU A 226 -8.83 7.20 -13.93
C GLU A 226 -10.25 6.88 -13.48
N ILE A 227 -10.59 7.31 -12.26
CA ILE A 227 -11.87 7.09 -11.61
C ILE A 227 -12.60 8.44 -11.54
N PRO A 228 -13.66 8.64 -12.34
CA PRO A 228 -14.28 9.95 -12.54
C PRO A 228 -15.29 10.31 -11.43
N PHE A 229 -15.07 9.89 -10.19
CA PHE A 229 -15.94 10.21 -9.07
C PHE A 229 -15.45 11.46 -8.34
N GLU A 230 -16.29 12.48 -8.30
CA GLU A 230 -16.02 13.71 -7.58
C GLU A 230 -15.93 13.48 -6.07
N ARG A 231 -15.19 14.37 -5.40
CA ARG A 231 -15.01 14.40 -3.95
C ARG A 231 -15.84 15.54 -3.35
N PRO A 232 -16.47 15.37 -2.18
CA PRO A 232 -16.45 14.18 -1.33
C PRO A 232 -17.28 13.04 -1.91
N ARG A 233 -16.80 11.80 -1.74
CA ARG A 233 -17.48 10.62 -2.28
C ARG A 233 -18.61 10.20 -1.38
N VAL A 234 -19.75 9.87 -2.00
CA VAL A 234 -20.91 9.27 -1.35
C VAL A 234 -21.07 7.88 -1.92
N ARG A 235 -21.08 6.86 -1.05
CA ARG A 235 -21.07 5.45 -1.44
C ARG A 235 -22.23 5.09 -2.38
N ASP A 236 -23.44 5.54 -2.08
CA ASP A 236 -24.61 5.28 -2.91
C ASP A 236 -24.42 5.85 -4.32
N ASN A 237 -23.95 7.10 -4.44
CA ASN A 237 -23.69 7.73 -5.75
C ASN A 237 -22.62 6.98 -6.56
N VAL A 238 -21.59 6.45 -5.90
CA VAL A 238 -20.54 5.66 -6.57
C VAL A 238 -21.08 4.33 -7.09
N LEU A 239 -21.86 3.62 -6.27
CA LEU A 239 -22.43 2.31 -6.63
C LEU A 239 -23.51 2.42 -7.69
N GLU A 240 -24.32 3.48 -7.66
CA GLU A 240 -25.37 3.74 -8.64
C GLU A 240 -24.84 4.33 -9.95
N HIS A 241 -23.55 4.70 -10.02
CA HIS A 241 -22.99 5.29 -11.21
C HIS A 241 -23.03 4.30 -12.39
N PRO A 242 -23.52 4.70 -13.59
CA PRO A 242 -23.71 3.77 -14.72
C PRO A 242 -22.46 2.97 -15.12
N HIS A 243 -21.29 3.60 -14.99
CA HIS A 243 -20.00 3.00 -15.36
C HIS A 243 -19.28 2.27 -14.22
N TYR A 244 -19.89 2.15 -13.03
CA TYR A 244 -19.25 1.48 -11.89
C TYR A 244 -18.79 0.05 -12.25
N TYR A 245 -19.70 -0.72 -12.85
CA TYR A 245 -19.42 -2.10 -13.25
C TYR A 245 -18.42 -2.20 -14.41
N ASP A 246 -18.33 -1.18 -15.27
CA ASP A 246 -17.33 -1.12 -16.34
C ASP A 246 -15.92 -1.00 -15.75
N PHE A 247 -15.74 -0.11 -14.77
CA PHE A 247 -14.45 0.04 -14.05
C PHE A 247 -14.09 -1.24 -13.30
N ARG A 248 -15.08 -1.85 -12.62
CA ARG A 248 -14.91 -3.12 -11.91
C ARG A 248 -14.50 -4.25 -12.85
N ALA A 249 -15.17 -4.37 -13.99
CA ALA A 249 -14.83 -5.37 -15.01
C ALA A 249 -13.43 -5.14 -15.60
N CYS A 250 -13.04 -3.89 -15.83
CA CYS A 250 -11.71 -3.54 -16.32
C CYS A 250 -10.61 -3.98 -15.33
N LEU A 251 -10.77 -3.65 -14.05
CA LEU A 251 -9.82 -4.00 -12.99
C LEU A 251 -9.73 -5.52 -12.80
N LEU A 252 -10.87 -6.22 -12.76
CA LEU A 252 -10.90 -7.68 -12.66
C LEU A 252 -10.28 -8.37 -13.87
N SER A 253 -10.60 -7.92 -15.08
CA SER A 253 -10.04 -8.49 -16.31
C SER A 253 -8.52 -8.34 -16.36
N PHE A 254 -7.97 -7.22 -15.89
CA PHE A 254 -6.53 -7.05 -15.75
C PHE A 254 -5.93 -8.08 -14.77
N LEU A 255 -6.52 -8.22 -13.57
CA LEU A 255 -6.02 -9.16 -12.56
C LEU A 255 -6.10 -10.61 -13.03
N GLU A 256 -7.20 -11.01 -13.67
CA GLU A 256 -7.39 -12.35 -14.23
C GLU A 256 -6.37 -12.66 -15.34
N LYS A 257 -6.11 -11.68 -16.23
CA LYS A 257 -5.09 -11.83 -17.28
C LYS A 257 -3.71 -12.06 -16.67
N GLN A 258 -3.36 -11.29 -15.65
CA GLN A 258 -2.12 -11.49 -14.92
C GLN A 258 -2.07 -12.88 -14.26
N GLU A 259 -3.15 -13.37 -13.64
CA GLU A 259 -3.14 -14.74 -13.07
C GLU A 259 -2.90 -15.82 -14.12
N HIS A 260 -3.53 -15.72 -15.29
CA HIS A 260 -3.31 -16.68 -16.37
C HIS A 260 -1.86 -16.66 -16.86
N ASP A 261 -1.28 -15.47 -17.08
CA ASP A 261 0.10 -15.31 -17.53
C ASP A 261 1.10 -15.94 -16.52
N LYS A 262 0.81 -15.83 -15.21
CA LYS A 262 1.62 -16.45 -14.16
C LYS A 262 1.59 -17.98 -14.23
N VAL A 263 0.40 -18.56 -14.42
CA VAL A 263 0.24 -20.03 -14.48
C VAL A 263 0.90 -20.60 -15.74
N SER A 264 0.80 -19.91 -16.89
CA SER A 264 1.50 -20.35 -18.11
C SER A 264 3.01 -20.34 -17.94
N HIS A 265 3.58 -19.29 -17.33
CA HIS A 265 5.02 -19.23 -17.09
C HIS A 265 5.53 -20.31 -16.13
N ILE A 266 4.75 -20.66 -15.10
CA ILE A 266 5.11 -21.76 -14.19
C ILE A 266 5.15 -23.10 -14.96
N ARG A 267 4.13 -23.37 -15.80
CA ARG A 267 4.08 -24.60 -16.61
C ARG A 267 5.25 -24.69 -17.58
N GLU A 268 5.57 -23.62 -18.30
CA GLU A 268 6.72 -23.58 -19.21
C GLU A 268 8.05 -23.80 -18.48
N PHE A 269 8.19 -23.28 -17.27
CA PHE A 269 9.38 -23.46 -16.45
C PHE A 269 9.53 -24.90 -15.94
N GLU A 270 8.43 -25.53 -15.49
CA GLU A 270 8.40 -26.94 -15.10
C GLU A 270 8.73 -27.86 -16.28
N GLU A 271 8.18 -27.59 -17.47
CA GLU A 271 8.48 -28.34 -18.69
C GLU A 271 9.95 -28.24 -19.09
N LYS A 272 10.56 -27.03 -19.00
CA LYS A 272 12.00 -26.84 -19.24
C LYS A 272 12.86 -27.59 -18.23
N GLN A 273 12.53 -27.54 -16.94
CA GLN A 273 13.28 -28.29 -15.92
C GLN A 273 13.16 -29.81 -16.10
N LEU A 274 11.97 -30.30 -16.49
CA LEU A 274 11.77 -31.72 -16.78
C LEU A 274 12.62 -32.15 -17.99
N ALA A 275 12.62 -31.34 -19.05
CA ALA A 275 13.43 -31.58 -20.24
C ALA A 275 14.93 -31.55 -19.95
N ASP A 276 15.41 -30.61 -19.12
CA ASP A 276 16.82 -30.52 -18.73
C ASP A 276 17.25 -31.68 -17.83
N ARG A 277 16.39 -32.13 -16.90
CA ARG A 277 16.63 -33.36 -16.12
C ARG A 277 16.69 -34.61 -16.99
N GLN A 278 15.79 -34.73 -17.97
CA GLN A 278 15.79 -35.87 -18.91
C GLN A 278 17.05 -35.88 -19.78
N ARG A 279 17.53 -34.71 -20.24
CA ARG A 279 18.80 -34.58 -20.97
C ARG A 279 20.02 -34.95 -20.11
N MET A 280 20.05 -34.53 -18.84
CA MET A 280 21.14 -34.93 -17.93
C MET A 280 21.15 -36.44 -17.63
N CYS A 281 19.98 -37.08 -17.50
CA CYS A 281 19.91 -38.54 -17.35
C CYS A 281 20.38 -39.30 -18.60
N GLN A 282 20.10 -38.80 -19.81
CA GLN A 282 20.55 -39.41 -21.06
C GLN A 282 22.07 -39.27 -21.27
N HIS A 283 22.67 -38.14 -20.90
CA HIS A 283 24.12 -37.93 -21.03
C HIS A 283 24.95 -38.68 -19.97
N SER A 284 24.33 -39.06 -18.84
CA SER A 284 24.99 -39.85 -17.80
C SER A 284 24.98 -41.36 -18.08
N GLY A 285 24.20 -41.81 -19.07
CA GLY A 285 24.07 -43.23 -19.46
C GLY A 285 25.13 -43.74 -20.45
N GLU A 286 25.90 -42.86 -21.09
CA GLU A 286 26.92 -43.24 -22.10
C GLU A 286 28.32 -43.51 -21.52
N LEU A 287 28.51 -43.43 -20.20
CA LEU A 287 29.81 -43.62 -19.54
C LEU A 287 30.00 -44.99 -18.85
N LEU A 288 29.14 -45.97 -19.11
CA LEU A 288 29.18 -47.30 -18.47
C LEU A 288 29.20 -48.51 -19.43
N GLU A 289 29.61 -48.32 -20.69
CA GLU A 289 29.96 -49.42 -21.59
C GLU A 289 31.38 -49.27 -22.15
N VAL A 290 32.40 -49.59 -21.33
CA VAL A 290 33.70 -50.15 -21.78
C VAL A 290 34.21 -51.11 -20.71
#